data_AF-A0A0P0D2Y4-F1
#
_entry.id   AF-A0A0P0D2Y4-F1
#
_cell.length_a   1.000
_cell.length_b   1.000
_cell.length_c   1.000
_cell.angle_alpha   90.00
_cell.angle_beta   90.00
_cell.angle_gamma   90.00
#
_symmetry.space_group_name_H-M   'P 1'
#
loop_
_entity.id
_entity.type
_entity.pdbx_description
1 polymer ?
#
loop_
_entity_poly.entity_id
_entity_poly.type
_entity_poly.pdbx_seq_one_letter_code
_entity_poly.pdbx_strand_id
1 'polypeptide(L)'
;MLFLLAFAFAGCFTERGDEGELLYGRHCASCHLENGEGLRGVIPPLVNSDYSEKNRDVLACLIRQGIQGSIIVNGKEYNQAMPGNQQLSEADLTNIINYLHKEFKSPKERVSFGQVREQVKNCP
;
A
#
# COMPACT_ATOMS: atom_id res chain seq x y z
N MET A 1 7.60 -14.67 -53.03
CA MET A 1 8.87 -14.71 -52.27
C MET A 1 9.17 -13.26 -51.91
N LEU A 2 9.13 -12.77 -50.68
CA LEU A 2 9.23 -13.39 -49.37
C LEU A 2 8.53 -12.44 -48.37
N PHE A 3 7.73 -13.01 -47.47
CA PHE A 3 7.14 -12.34 -46.31
C PHE A 3 8.21 -11.67 -45.44
N LEU A 4 8.01 -10.42 -45.05
CA LEU A 4 8.62 -9.85 -43.84
C LEU A 4 7.50 -9.29 -42.96
N LEU A 5 6.87 -10.20 -42.21
CA LEU A 5 6.07 -9.89 -41.04
C LEU A 5 7.02 -9.32 -39.97
N ALA A 6 7.13 -8.01 -39.89
CA ALA A 6 7.66 -7.34 -38.71
C ALA A 6 6.60 -7.40 -37.60
N PHE A 7 6.50 -8.54 -36.93
CA PHE A 7 5.84 -8.63 -35.62
C PHE A 7 6.71 -7.85 -34.62
N ALA A 8 6.47 -6.53 -34.54
CA ALA A 8 6.97 -5.75 -33.42
C ALA A 8 6.19 -6.23 -32.19
N PHE A 9 6.85 -7.04 -31.35
CA PHE A 9 6.44 -7.26 -29.97
C PHE A 9 6.46 -5.90 -29.26
N ALA A 10 5.34 -5.17 -29.34
CA ALA A 10 5.01 -4.13 -28.39
C ALA A 10 4.82 -4.85 -27.04
N GLY A 11 5.94 -5.07 -26.34
CA GLY A 11 5.92 -5.57 -24.98
C GLY A 11 5.01 -4.66 -24.18
N CYS A 12 3.99 -5.23 -23.53
CA CYS A 12 3.26 -4.56 -22.47
C CYS A 12 4.23 -4.33 -21.30
N PHE A 13 5.07 -3.32 -21.40
CA PHE A 13 5.73 -2.72 -20.25
C PHE A 13 4.68 -1.80 -19.64
N THR A 14 3.84 -2.35 -18.75
CA THR A 14 3.09 -1.53 -17.80
C THR A 14 4.13 -0.72 -17.02
N GLU A 15 4.07 0.60 -17.11
CA GLU A 15 4.75 1.52 -16.19
C GLU A 15 4.33 1.14 -14.77
N ARG A 16 5.16 0.37 -14.06
CA ARG A 16 4.86 -0.12 -12.70
C ARG A 16 4.81 1.00 -11.66
N GLY A 17 5.13 2.24 -12.03
CA GLY A 17 5.10 3.40 -11.16
C GLY A 17 3.69 3.83 -10.78
N ASP A 18 2.73 3.70 -11.71
CA ASP A 18 1.41 4.31 -11.57
C ASP A 18 0.41 3.38 -10.86
N GLU A 19 0.62 2.06 -10.91
CA GLU A 19 -0.35 1.09 -10.35
C GLU A 19 -0.56 1.28 -8.84
N GLY A 20 0.51 1.53 -8.08
CA GLY A 20 0.41 1.77 -6.64
C GLY A 20 -0.34 3.06 -6.30
N GLU A 21 -0.18 4.10 -7.10
CA GLU A 21 -0.89 5.37 -6.97
C GLU A 21 -2.39 5.21 -7.27
N LEU A 22 -2.71 4.53 -8.37
CA LEU A 22 -4.10 4.26 -8.76
C LEU A 22 -4.83 3.43 -7.70
N LEU A 23 -4.16 2.39 -7.17
CA LEU A 23 -4.69 1.57 -6.08
C LEU A 23 -4.88 2.39 -4.80
N TYR A 24 -3.92 3.24 -4.44
CA TYR A 24 -4.03 4.14 -3.29
C TYR A 24 -5.22 5.10 -3.44
N GLY A 25 -5.34 5.76 -4.59
CA GLY A 25 -6.44 6.67 -4.88
C GLY A 25 -7.81 5.99 -4.76
N ARG A 26 -7.91 4.76 -5.25
CA ARG A 26 -9.16 3.98 -5.22
C ARG A 26 -9.54 3.48 -3.83
N HIS A 27 -8.56 3.05 -3.03
CA HIS A 27 -8.82 2.25 -1.83
C HIS A 27 -8.48 2.94 -0.51
N CYS A 28 -7.66 4.00 -0.53
CA CYS A 28 -7.10 4.59 0.69
C CYS A 28 -7.37 6.09 0.81
N ALA A 29 -7.34 6.82 -0.31
CA ALA A 29 -7.37 8.28 -0.32
C ALA A 29 -8.69 8.89 0.22
N SER A 30 -9.81 8.17 0.18
CA SER A 30 -11.08 8.65 0.75
C SER A 30 -11.01 8.92 2.26
N CYS A 31 -10.10 8.23 2.97
CA CYS A 31 -9.88 8.38 4.41
C CYS A 31 -8.54 9.05 4.72
N HIS A 32 -7.46 8.57 4.09
CA HIS A 32 -6.10 9.07 4.35
C HIS A 32 -5.75 10.34 3.54
N LEU A 33 -6.67 10.82 2.70
CA LEU A 33 -6.53 11.95 1.78
C LEU A 33 -5.51 11.67 0.66
N GLU A 34 -5.58 12.42 -0.44
CA GLU A 34 -4.69 12.25 -1.60
C GLU A 34 -3.21 12.41 -1.21
N ASN A 35 -2.91 13.35 -0.31
CA ASN A 35 -1.56 13.63 0.17
C ASN A 35 -1.13 12.77 1.37
N GLY A 36 -1.97 11.82 1.83
CA GLY A 36 -1.64 10.94 2.95
C GLY A 36 -1.57 11.63 4.31
N GLU A 37 -2.02 12.88 4.46
CA GLU A 37 -1.98 13.61 5.75
C GLU A 37 -3.02 13.11 6.76
N GLY A 38 -3.99 12.32 6.30
CA GLY A 38 -5.12 11.89 7.12
C GLY A 38 -6.03 13.05 7.53
N LEU A 39 -7.16 12.69 8.14
CA LEU A 39 -8.13 13.65 8.65
C LEU A 39 -7.81 13.97 10.11
N ARG A 40 -7.46 15.24 10.39
CA ARG A 40 -6.96 15.73 11.68
C ARG A 40 -7.70 15.15 12.88
N GLY A 41 -7.00 14.27 13.62
CA GLY A 41 -7.47 13.69 14.87
C GLY A 41 -8.51 12.58 14.76
N VAL A 42 -8.84 12.17 13.54
CA VAL A 42 -9.81 11.10 13.26
C VAL A 42 -9.14 9.97 12.50
N ILE A 43 -8.44 10.28 11.40
CA ILE A 43 -7.71 9.31 10.58
C ILE A 43 -6.21 9.62 10.66
N PRO A 44 -5.35 8.61 10.92
CA PRO A 44 -3.91 8.84 11.06
C PRO A 44 -3.25 9.22 9.72
N PRO A 45 -2.19 10.05 9.76
CA PRO A 45 -1.36 10.31 8.60
C PRO A 45 -0.57 9.06 8.20
N LEU A 46 -0.36 8.88 6.90
CA LEU A 46 0.58 7.91 6.34
C LEU A 46 1.96 8.53 6.07
N VAL A 47 2.01 9.84 5.86
CA VAL A 47 3.26 10.63 5.71
C VAL A 47 4.12 10.50 6.95
N ASN A 48 5.34 9.98 6.77
CA ASN A 48 6.32 9.75 7.83
C ASN A 48 5.73 8.99 9.04
N SER A 49 4.77 8.09 8.82
CA SER A 49 4.10 7.34 9.88
C SER A 49 5.08 6.42 10.61
N ASP A 50 5.31 6.66 11.90
CA ASP A 50 6.10 5.75 12.74
C ASP A 50 5.42 4.38 12.91
N TYR A 51 4.09 4.36 12.87
CA TYR A 51 3.28 3.16 12.98
C TYR A 51 3.47 2.26 11.76
N SER A 52 3.44 2.82 10.55
CA SER A 52 3.68 2.05 9.32
C SER A 52 5.11 1.48 9.28
N GLU A 53 6.09 2.22 9.79
CA GLU A 53 7.47 1.76 9.90
C GLU A 53 7.62 0.64 10.93
N LYS A 54 7.11 0.83 12.15
CA LYS A 54 7.19 -0.17 13.24
C LYS A 54 6.48 -1.48 12.88
N ASN A 55 5.43 -1.39 12.07
CA ASN A 55 4.63 -2.54 11.65
C ASN A 55 4.94 -2.99 10.22
N ARG A 56 6.08 -2.59 9.64
CA ARG A 56 6.43 -2.92 8.25
C ARG A 56 6.30 -4.41 7.93
N ASP A 57 6.64 -5.28 8.87
CA ASP A 57 6.62 -6.74 8.69
C ASP A 57 5.23 -7.38 8.82
N VAL A 58 4.20 -6.59 9.15
CA VAL A 58 2.79 -7.04 9.16
C VAL A 58 1.86 -6.08 8.41
N LEU A 59 2.41 -5.07 7.74
CA LEU A 59 1.64 -3.98 7.14
C LEU A 59 0.66 -4.47 6.07
N ALA A 60 1.05 -5.44 5.24
CA ALA A 60 0.15 -6.06 4.26
C ALA A 60 -1.05 -6.74 4.94
N CYS A 61 -0.82 -7.33 6.12
CA CYS A 61 -1.88 -7.94 6.89
C CYS A 61 -2.83 -6.89 7.47
N LEU A 62 -2.31 -5.80 8.04
CA LEU A 62 -3.11 -4.70 8.57
C LEU A 62 -3.99 -4.06 7.49
N ILE A 63 -3.47 -3.89 6.26
CA ILE A 63 -4.27 -3.38 5.13
C ILE A 63 -5.38 -4.37 4.74
N ARG A 64 -5.08 -5.68 4.74
CA ARG A 64 -6.05 -6.71 4.34
C ARG A 64 -7.14 -6.94 5.38
N GLN A 65 -6.76 -7.06 6.66
CA GLN A 65 -7.67 -7.40 7.77
C GLN A 65 -8.30 -6.16 8.41
N GLY A 66 -7.65 -5.00 8.27
CA GLY A 66 -8.04 -3.78 8.95
C GLY A 66 -7.39 -3.65 10.33
N ILE A 67 -7.74 -2.57 11.01
CA ILE A 67 -7.24 -2.23 12.35
C ILE A 67 -8.44 -1.88 13.22
N GLN A 68 -8.49 -2.45 14.42
CA GLN A 68 -9.50 -2.13 15.43
C GLN A 68 -8.80 -1.76 16.74
N GLY A 69 -9.46 -0.93 17.54
CA GLY A 69 -8.94 -0.45 18.82
C GLY A 69 -7.97 0.72 18.67
N SER A 70 -7.42 1.13 19.81
CA SER A 70 -6.58 2.32 19.91
C SER A 70 -5.16 2.04 19.43
N ILE A 71 -4.64 2.95 18.60
CA ILE A 71 -3.25 2.98 18.13
C ILE A 71 -2.65 4.37 18.35
N ILE A 72 -1.31 4.42 18.41
CA ILE A 72 -0.56 5.67 18.46
C ILE A 72 0.21 5.82 17.15
N VAL A 73 -0.03 6.93 16.46
CA VAL A 73 0.70 7.32 15.24
C VAL A 73 1.30 8.70 15.45
N ASN A 74 2.62 8.81 15.31
CA ASN A 74 3.38 10.04 15.51
C ASN A 74 3.07 10.74 16.85
N GLY A 75 2.93 9.95 17.91
CA GLY A 75 2.65 10.43 19.26
C GLY A 75 1.19 10.84 19.53
N LYS A 76 0.28 10.65 18.56
CA LYS A 76 -1.15 10.93 18.72
C LYS A 76 -1.97 9.64 18.70
N GLU A 77 -2.95 9.57 19.60
CA GLU A 77 -3.89 8.45 19.69
C GLU A 77 -4.99 8.53 18.63
N TYR A 78 -5.31 7.38 18.03
CA TYR A 78 -6.40 7.17 17.08
C TYR A 78 -7.15 5.89 17.44
N ASN A 79 -8.48 5.91 17.40
CA ASN A 79 -9.31 4.76 17.76
C ASN A 79 -10.47 4.54 16.76
N GLN A 80 -10.35 5.10 15.56
CA GLN A 80 -11.28 4.80 14.47
C GLN A 80 -10.85 3.49 13.80
N ALA A 81 -11.81 2.61 13.56
CA ALA A 81 -11.53 1.36 12.87
C ALA A 81 -11.11 1.64 11.42
N MET A 82 -9.98 1.05 11.02
CA MET A 82 -9.59 0.99 9.61
C MET A 82 -10.20 -0.29 9.02
N PRO A 83 -11.17 -0.21 8.10
CA PRO A 83 -11.71 -1.41 7.47
C PRO A 83 -10.65 -2.09 6.62
N GLY A 84 -10.56 -3.41 6.72
CA GLY A 84 -9.69 -4.22 5.86
C GLY A 84 -10.26 -4.36 4.45
N ASN A 85 -9.38 -4.61 3.49
CA ASN A 85 -9.78 -4.95 2.12
C ASN A 85 -9.24 -6.34 1.71
N GLN A 86 -10.11 -7.35 1.81
CA GLN A 86 -9.83 -8.75 1.45
C GLN A 86 -9.71 -8.99 -0.06
N GLN A 87 -10.15 -8.05 -0.89
CA GLN A 87 -10.12 -8.20 -2.35
C GLN A 87 -8.77 -7.82 -2.95
N LEU A 88 -7.90 -7.13 -2.21
CA LEU A 88 -6.56 -6.77 -2.67
C LEU A 88 -5.69 -8.01 -2.76
N SER A 89 -5.16 -8.27 -3.94
CA SER A 89 -4.19 -9.34 -4.17
C SER A 89 -2.85 -9.05 -3.47
N GLU A 90 -1.99 -10.05 -3.34
CA GLU A 90 -0.61 -9.86 -2.84
C GLU A 90 0.16 -8.85 -3.70
N ALA A 91 -0.12 -8.80 -5.01
CA ALA A 91 0.51 -7.86 -5.92
C ALA A 91 0.01 -6.43 -5.68
N ASP A 92 -1.30 -6.25 -5.46
CA ASP A 92 -1.88 -4.94 -5.14
C ASP A 92 -1.30 -4.40 -3.83
N LEU A 93 -1.24 -5.24 -2.79
CA LEU A 93 -0.64 -4.88 -1.50
C LEU A 93 0.84 -4.50 -1.66
N THR A 94 1.59 -5.22 -2.49
CA THR A 94 2.99 -4.90 -2.80
C THR A 94 3.11 -3.54 -3.46
N ASN A 95 2.23 -3.23 -4.41
CA ASN A 95 2.24 -1.95 -5.14
C ASN A 95 1.83 -0.79 -4.22
N ILE A 96 0.78 -0.96 -3.42
CA ILE A 96 0.32 0.04 -2.44
C ILE A 96 1.44 0.35 -1.44
N ILE A 97 2.01 -0.66 -0.78
CA ILE A 97 3.05 -0.42 0.25
C ILE A 97 4.28 0.27 -0.36
N ASN A 98 4.67 -0.11 -1.59
CA ASN A 98 5.78 0.55 -2.28
C ASN A 98 5.45 1.98 -2.73
N TYR A 99 4.19 2.30 -3.02
CA TYR A 99 3.72 3.67 -3.23
C TYR A 99 3.82 4.48 -1.92
N LEU A 100 3.37 3.93 -0.79
CA LEU A 100 3.50 4.61 0.52
C LEU A 100 4.98 4.88 0.86
N HIS A 101 5.86 3.92 0.62
CA HIS A 101 7.30 4.12 0.74
C HIS A 101 7.81 5.29 -0.12
N LYS A 102 7.43 5.32 -1.40
CA LYS A 102 7.91 6.32 -2.36
C LYS A 102 7.39 7.72 -2.04
N GLU A 103 6.08 7.87 -1.88
CA GLU A 103 5.41 9.16 -1.74
C GLU A 103 5.41 9.68 -0.29
N PHE A 104 5.13 8.79 0.66
CA PHE A 104 4.93 9.17 2.06
C PHE A 104 6.13 8.87 2.96
N LYS A 105 7.21 8.31 2.39
CA LYS A 105 8.47 7.98 3.09
C LYS A 105 8.28 7.03 4.28
N SER A 106 7.19 6.25 4.28
CA SER A 106 6.92 5.22 5.28
C SER A 106 6.09 4.08 4.68
N PRO A 107 6.54 2.81 4.80
CA PRO A 107 7.80 2.39 5.44
C PRO A 107 9.04 2.90 4.69
N LYS A 108 10.17 3.00 5.39
CA LYS A 108 11.43 3.56 4.86
C LYS A 108 12.08 2.71 3.78
N GLU A 109 11.77 1.42 3.75
CA GLU A 109 12.26 0.49 2.75
C GLU A 109 11.12 -0.10 1.94
N ARG A 110 11.39 -0.36 0.66
CA ARG A 110 10.50 -1.11 -0.21
C ARG A 110 10.26 -2.51 0.34
N VAL A 111 9.12 -3.07 -0.06
CA VAL A 111 8.79 -4.47 0.19
C VAL A 111 8.84 -5.26 -1.12
N SER A 112 9.36 -6.48 -1.04
CA SER A 112 9.28 -7.45 -2.12
C SER A 112 7.94 -8.19 -2.07
N PHE A 113 7.53 -8.72 -3.22
CA PHE A 113 6.36 -9.59 -3.30
C PHE A 113 6.46 -10.83 -2.39
N GLY A 114 7.66 -11.40 -2.25
CA GLY A 114 7.91 -12.52 -1.35
C GLY A 114 7.67 -12.17 0.13
N GLN A 115 8.11 -10.99 0.56
CA GLN A 115 7.80 -10.48 1.91
C GLN A 115 6.29 -10.34 2.09
N VAL A 116 5.59 -9.65 1.18
CA VAL A 116 4.13 -9.44 1.28
C VAL A 116 3.36 -10.77 1.34
N ARG A 117 3.74 -11.74 0.50
CA ARG A 117 3.16 -13.09 0.53
C ARG A 117 3.35 -13.77 1.89
N GLU A 118 4.51 -13.62 2.51
CA GLU A 118 4.77 -14.16 3.84
C GLU A 118 3.91 -13.48 4.92
N GLN A 119 3.80 -12.14 4.88
CA GLN A 119 2.94 -11.39 5.81
C GLN A 119 1.48 -11.83 5.70
N VAL A 120 1.00 -12.02 4.48
CA VAL A 120 -0.37 -12.44 4.18
C VAL A 120 -0.67 -13.83 4.70
N LYS A 121 0.25 -14.78 4.52
CA LYS A 121 0.08 -16.17 4.99
C LYS A 121 0.00 -16.25 6.51
N ASN A 122 0.75 -15.39 7.19
CA ASN A 122 0.85 -15.34 8.64
C ASN A 122 -0.10 -14.31 9.26
N CYS A 123 -1.13 -13.88 8.52
CA CYS A 123 -2.18 -13.07 9.09
C CYS A 123 -2.89 -13.84 10.21
N PRO A 124 -3.01 -13.26 11.41
CA PRO A 124 -3.77 -13.87 12.50
C PRO A 124 -5.27 -13.97 12.19
#